data_AF-A0A4U6UML9-F1
#
_entry.id   AF-A0A4U6UML9-F1
#
_cell.length_a   1.000
_cell.length_b   1.000
_cell.length_c   1.000
_cell.angle_alpha   90.00
_cell.angle_beta   90.00
_cell.angle_gamma   90.00
#
_symmetry.space_group_name_H-M   'P 1'
#
loop_
_entity.id
_entity.type
_entity.pdbx_description
1 polymer ?
#
loop_
_entity_poly.entity_id
_entity_poly.type
_entity_poly.pdbx_seq_one_letter_code
_entity_poly.pdbx_strand_id
1 'polypeptide(L)'
;MDPSGPGPSSAVGGGGGGGDAPAVAPQRPAQLSRYESQKRRDWNTFLQYLRNHRPPLTLARCSGAHVIEFLRYLDQFGKTKVHTAGCAYYGQPAPPGPCPCPLRQAWGSLDALIGRLRAAYEESGGTPESNPFAARAVRIYLREVRDSQAKARGIPYEKKKRKRAQQAAEASSSSSSAAAAAGGSGGGRAAAATAAQAGGSSAAAPNTT
;
A
#
# COMPACT_ATOMS: atom_id res chain seq x y z
N MET A 1 -17.64 81.04 -33.82
CA MET A 1 -16.89 80.08 -34.65
C MET A 1 -15.96 79.30 -33.73
N ASP A 2 -16.12 77.98 -33.65
CA ASP A 2 -15.14 77.05 -33.05
C ASP A 2 -13.84 77.08 -33.88
N PRO A 3 -12.65 76.88 -33.27
CA PRO A 3 -12.02 75.58 -33.49
C PRO A 3 -11.20 75.02 -32.30
N SER A 4 -11.41 73.74 -32.03
CA SER A 4 -10.37 72.68 -31.93
C SER A 4 -9.48 72.57 -30.68
N GLY A 5 -9.87 71.64 -29.79
CA GLY A 5 -9.05 70.46 -29.41
C GLY A 5 -7.98 70.59 -28.31
N PRO A 6 -8.11 69.86 -27.18
CA PRO A 6 -6.98 69.59 -26.28
C PRO A 6 -6.31 68.25 -26.62
N GLY A 7 -5.03 68.30 -27.00
CA GLY A 7 -4.16 67.14 -27.05
C GLY A 7 -3.44 66.94 -25.71
N PRO A 8 -3.33 65.70 -25.20
CA PRO A 8 -2.36 65.36 -24.16
C PRO A 8 -1.29 64.42 -24.74
N SER A 9 -0.05 64.89 -24.81
CA SER A 9 1.13 64.02 -24.98
C SER A 9 2.06 64.25 -23.81
N SER A 10 1.96 63.38 -22.81
CA SER A 10 2.95 63.22 -21.75
C SER A 10 3.56 61.82 -21.82
N ALA A 11 4.89 61.84 -21.86
CA ALA A 11 5.84 60.91 -21.27
C ALA A 11 6.01 59.47 -21.85
N VAL A 12 7.18 59.28 -22.49
CA VAL A 12 8.24 58.28 -22.19
C VAL A 12 7.92 57.27 -21.07
N GLY A 13 8.21 55.97 -21.12
CA GLY A 13 8.95 55.10 -22.04
C GLY A 13 9.21 53.74 -21.37
N GLY A 14 9.69 52.76 -22.14
CA GLY A 14 10.16 51.43 -21.70
C GLY A 14 9.10 50.33 -21.86
N GLY A 15 9.30 49.19 -22.51
CA GLY A 15 10.52 48.55 -23.03
C GLY A 15 10.42 47.05 -22.70
N GLY A 16 10.18 46.21 -23.72
CA GLY A 16 10.25 44.73 -23.67
C GLY A 16 9.08 44.06 -22.93
N GLY A 17 8.42 43.01 -23.41
CA GLY A 17 8.83 41.97 -24.36
C GLY A 17 8.68 40.62 -23.66
N GLY A 18 8.02 39.67 -24.33
CA GLY A 18 8.14 38.24 -24.02
C GLY A 18 6.96 37.64 -23.27
N GLY A 19 6.26 36.71 -23.94
CA GLY A 19 5.14 35.97 -23.39
C GLY A 19 5.53 34.96 -22.31
N ASP A 20 4.60 34.72 -21.40
CA ASP A 20 4.69 33.70 -20.37
C ASP A 20 3.94 32.44 -20.84
N ALA A 21 4.71 31.46 -21.33
CA ALA A 21 4.30 30.07 -21.39
C ALA A 21 4.85 29.36 -20.15
N PRO A 22 4.07 28.53 -19.43
CA PRO A 22 4.61 27.79 -18.29
C PRO A 22 5.57 26.69 -18.77
N ALA A 23 6.87 26.89 -18.52
CA ALA A 23 7.91 25.92 -18.78
C ALA A 23 7.85 24.75 -17.77
N VAL A 24 7.58 23.54 -18.26
CA VAL A 24 7.80 22.29 -17.52
C VAL A 24 9.30 21.99 -17.50
N ALA A 25 9.96 22.29 -16.37
CA ALA A 25 11.36 21.94 -16.15
C ALA A 25 11.55 20.43 -15.85
N PRO A 26 12.70 19.81 -16.20
CA PRO A 26 12.96 18.39 -15.96
C PRO A 26 13.21 18.11 -14.47
N GLN A 27 12.16 17.72 -13.74
CA GLN A 27 12.16 17.39 -12.30
C GLN A 27 13.00 16.13 -11.91
N ARG A 28 13.82 15.56 -12.80
CA ARG A 28 14.38 14.21 -12.63
C ARG A 28 15.60 14.10 -11.69
N PRO A 29 16.61 14.98 -11.70
CA PRO A 29 17.83 14.79 -10.89
C PRO A 29 17.61 15.00 -9.39
N ALA A 30 16.87 16.05 -9.01
CA ALA A 30 16.65 16.42 -7.62
C ALA A 30 15.75 15.40 -6.88
N GLN A 31 14.74 14.84 -7.56
CA GLN A 31 13.84 13.83 -6.99
C GLN A 31 14.57 12.51 -6.72
N LEU A 32 15.44 12.08 -7.64
CA LEU A 32 16.30 10.90 -7.43
C LEU A 32 17.24 11.12 -6.25
N SER A 33 17.91 12.26 -6.16
CA SER A 33 18.79 12.61 -5.03
C SER A 33 18.05 12.62 -3.67
N ARG A 34 16.82 13.12 -3.63
CA ARG A 34 15.97 13.09 -2.42
C ARG A 34 15.62 11.66 -2.00
N TYR A 35 15.25 10.82 -2.96
CA TYR A 35 14.94 9.42 -2.69
C TYR A 35 16.18 8.67 -2.19
N GLU A 36 17.32 8.84 -2.85
CA GLU A 36 18.60 8.23 -2.49
C GLU A 36 19.08 8.62 -1.09
N SER A 37 19.03 9.91 -0.77
CA SER A 37 19.40 10.39 0.58
C SER A 37 18.46 9.86 1.67
N GLN A 38 17.16 9.71 1.38
CA GLN A 38 16.22 9.09 2.32
C GLN A 38 16.52 7.60 2.51
N LYS A 39 16.73 6.87 1.40
CA LYS A 39 17.10 5.45 1.41
C LYS A 39 18.36 5.20 2.24
N ARG A 40 19.40 6.02 2.05
CA ARG A 40 20.66 5.91 2.81
C ARG A 40 20.47 6.17 4.31
N ARG A 41 19.64 7.15 4.69
CA ARG A 41 19.33 7.42 6.11
C ARG A 41 18.57 6.26 6.75
N ASP A 42 17.57 5.74 6.05
CA ASP A 42 16.77 4.61 6.54
C ASP A 42 17.63 3.35 6.70
N TRP A 43 18.52 3.10 5.72
CA TRP A 43 19.49 2.01 5.77
C TRP A 43 20.44 2.13 6.95
N ASN A 44 21.07 3.29 7.14
CA ASN A 44 21.95 3.53 8.28
C ASN A 44 21.23 3.36 9.62
N THR A 45 19.97 3.82 9.71
CA THR A 45 19.14 3.65 10.91
C THR A 45 18.90 2.17 11.20
N PHE A 46 18.60 1.39 10.17
CA PHE A 46 18.42 -0.05 10.30
C PHE A 46 19.72 -0.78 10.70
N LEU A 47 20.86 -0.42 10.11
CA LEU A 47 22.16 -0.97 10.51
C LEU A 47 22.48 -0.64 11.97
N GLN A 48 22.17 0.59 12.41
CA GLN A 48 22.33 0.97 13.81
C GLN A 48 21.43 0.16 14.74
N TYR A 49 20.18 -0.11 14.33
CA TYR A 49 19.27 -0.99 15.05
C TYR A 49 19.86 -2.40 15.23
N LEU A 50 20.41 -3.00 14.17
CA LEU A 50 21.04 -4.33 14.26
C LEU A 50 22.25 -4.36 15.19
N ARG A 51 23.08 -3.31 15.18
CA ARG A 51 24.24 -3.18 16.08
C ARG A 51 23.84 -3.05 17.54
N ASN A 52 22.70 -2.41 17.81
CA ASN A 52 22.19 -2.21 19.17
C ASN A 52 21.38 -3.40 19.70
N HIS A 53 21.03 -4.34 18.82
CA HIS A 53 20.30 -5.55 19.19
C HIS A 53 21.14 -6.41 20.16
N ARG A 54 20.48 -7.09 21.11
CA ARG A 54 21.13 -8.02 22.04
C ARG A 54 20.52 -9.42 21.89
N PRO A 55 21.27 -10.42 21.40
CA PRO A 55 22.68 -10.38 20.98
C PRO A 55 22.89 -9.58 19.68
N PRO A 56 24.12 -9.07 19.42
CA PRO A 56 24.42 -8.32 18.20
C PRO A 56 24.06 -9.11 16.94
N LEU A 57 23.32 -8.48 16.03
CA LEU A 57 22.91 -9.10 14.78
C LEU A 57 23.71 -8.55 13.62
N THR A 58 24.13 -9.44 12.72
CA THR A 58 24.66 -9.08 11.41
C THR A 58 23.54 -9.18 10.38
N LEU A 59 23.70 -8.52 9.22
CA LEU A 59 22.74 -8.63 8.11
C LEU A 59 22.50 -10.09 7.69
N ALA A 60 23.53 -10.92 7.67
CA ALA A 60 23.44 -12.34 7.31
C ALA A 60 22.56 -13.17 8.27
N ARG A 61 22.45 -12.74 9.54
CA ARG A 61 21.59 -13.39 10.55
C ARG A 61 20.26 -12.66 10.72
N CYS A 62 20.05 -11.56 10.00
CA CYS A 62 18.81 -10.83 10.01
C CYS A 62 17.73 -11.65 9.31
N SER A 63 16.51 -11.58 9.83
CA SER A 63 15.36 -12.31 9.33
C SER A 63 14.15 -11.40 9.35
N GLY A 64 13.06 -11.82 8.69
CA GLY A 64 11.83 -11.05 8.69
C GLY A 64 11.28 -10.73 10.10
N ALA A 65 11.59 -11.53 11.11
CA ALA A 65 11.20 -11.26 12.49
C ALA A 65 11.87 -9.99 13.04
N HIS A 66 13.19 -9.86 12.86
CA HIS A 66 13.95 -8.68 13.28
C HIS A 66 13.50 -7.41 12.54
N VAL A 67 13.09 -7.54 11.28
CA VAL A 67 12.50 -6.44 10.50
C VAL A 67 11.16 -6.02 11.11
N ILE A 68 10.29 -6.97 11.48
CA ILE A 68 8.99 -6.65 12.11
C ILE A 68 9.19 -5.94 13.45
N GLU A 69 10.15 -6.39 14.25
CA GLU A 69 10.49 -5.76 15.52
C GLU A 69 10.99 -4.32 15.32
N PHE A 70 11.87 -4.10 14.34
CA PHE A 70 12.30 -2.76 13.94
C PHE A 70 11.11 -1.87 13.54
N LEU A 71 10.17 -2.40 12.75
CA LEU A 71 8.96 -1.65 12.38
C LEU A 71 8.11 -1.30 13.60
N ARG A 72 7.95 -2.21 14.57
CA ARG A 72 7.22 -1.96 15.82
C ARG A 72 7.89 -0.91 16.69
N TYR A 73 9.23 -0.89 16.72
CA TYR A 73 10.00 0.14 17.38
C TYR A 73 9.76 1.53 16.74
N LEU A 74 9.87 1.63 15.42
CA LEU A 74 9.63 2.90 14.70
C LEU A 74 8.20 3.41 14.86
N ASP A 75 7.27 2.49 14.98
CA ASP A 75 5.86 2.78 15.11
C ASP A 75 5.52 3.56 16.40
N GLN A 76 6.36 3.49 17.44
CA GLN A 76 6.21 4.28 18.68
C GLN A 76 6.41 5.78 18.45
N PHE A 77 7.19 6.16 17.44
CA PHE A 77 7.48 7.55 17.06
C PHE A 77 6.51 8.04 15.98
N GLY A 78 5.32 7.44 15.94
CA GLY A 78 4.22 7.77 15.05
C GLY A 78 3.69 9.19 15.21
N LYS A 79 3.09 9.71 14.14
CA LYS A 79 2.29 10.96 14.19
C LYS A 79 0.80 10.73 13.95
N THR A 80 0.40 9.50 13.64
CA THR A 80 -1.00 9.18 13.30
C THR A 80 -1.70 8.61 14.52
N LYS A 81 -2.86 9.14 14.90
CA LYS A 81 -3.69 8.54 15.95
C LYS A 81 -4.31 7.24 15.42
N VAL A 82 -4.05 6.12 16.10
CA VAL A 82 -4.64 4.82 15.76
C VAL A 82 -5.44 4.33 16.96
N HIS A 83 -6.76 4.25 16.79
CA HIS A 83 -7.67 3.83 17.86
C HIS A 83 -7.53 2.34 18.14
N THR A 84 -7.48 1.98 19.43
CA THR A 84 -7.54 0.58 19.88
C THR A 84 -8.98 0.07 19.81
N ALA A 85 -9.18 -1.25 19.70
CA ALA A 85 -10.51 -1.84 19.54
C ALA A 85 -11.50 -1.51 20.68
N GLY A 86 -11.01 -1.24 21.89
CA GLY A 86 -11.82 -0.80 23.04
C GLY A 86 -12.05 0.71 23.12
N CYS A 87 -11.61 1.49 22.14
CA CYS A 87 -11.80 2.94 22.13
C CYS A 87 -13.20 3.30 21.63
N ALA A 88 -13.87 4.24 22.29
CA ALA A 88 -15.18 4.77 21.87
C ALA A 88 -15.18 5.37 20.45
N TYR A 89 -14.01 5.77 19.95
CA TYR A 89 -13.82 6.34 18.63
C TYR A 89 -13.33 5.33 17.58
N TYR A 90 -13.22 4.05 17.94
CA TYR A 90 -12.80 3.01 16.99
C TYR A 90 -13.79 2.93 15.83
N GLY A 91 -13.30 3.02 14.60
CA GLY A 91 -14.17 2.99 13.42
C GLY A 91 -14.81 4.32 13.07
N GLN A 92 -14.40 5.43 13.70
CA GLN A 92 -14.90 6.77 13.36
C GLN A 92 -13.85 7.54 12.52
N PRO A 93 -14.17 7.97 11.29
CA PRO A 93 -13.25 8.73 10.43
C PRO A 93 -12.85 10.10 10.96
N ALA A 94 -13.76 10.75 11.69
CA ALA A 94 -13.59 12.06 12.29
C ALA A 94 -14.09 12.01 13.74
N PRO A 95 -13.24 11.60 14.69
CA PRO A 95 -13.64 11.51 16.09
C PRO A 95 -13.91 12.92 16.66
N PRO A 96 -15.03 13.12 17.38
CA PRO A 96 -15.43 14.43 17.90
C PRO A 96 -14.63 14.89 19.13
N GLY A 97 -13.73 14.07 19.68
CA GLY A 97 -12.95 14.41 20.87
C GLY A 97 -11.60 13.67 20.97
N PRO A 98 -10.70 14.12 21.87
CA PRO A 98 -9.41 13.49 22.10
C PRO A 98 -9.55 12.13 22.79
N CYS A 99 -8.60 11.22 22.56
CA CYS A 99 -8.60 9.89 23.19
C CYS A 99 -7.20 9.48 23.67
N PRO A 100 -7.10 8.53 24.62
CA PRO A 100 -5.82 8.09 25.15
C PRO A 100 -5.05 7.13 24.23
N CYS A 101 -5.55 6.84 23.01
CA CYS A 101 -4.89 5.90 22.11
C CYS A 101 -3.47 6.35 21.71
N PRO A 102 -2.53 5.43 21.49
CA PRO A 102 -1.17 5.77 21.10
C PRO A 102 -1.10 6.41 19.71
N LEU A 103 -0.06 7.22 19.49
CA LEU A 103 0.33 7.64 18.15
C LEU A 103 1.17 6.54 17.51
N ARG A 104 0.85 6.20 16.27
CA ARG A 104 1.49 5.14 15.49
C ARG A 104 1.91 5.66 14.11
N GLN A 105 2.86 5.02 13.47
CA GLN A 105 3.27 5.35 12.12
C GLN A 105 2.14 5.00 11.15
N ALA A 106 1.90 5.84 10.14
CA ALA A 106 0.92 5.50 9.12
C ALA A 106 1.39 4.26 8.34
N TRP A 107 0.49 3.35 8.02
CA TRP A 107 0.84 2.11 7.32
C TRP A 107 1.62 2.39 6.02
N GLY A 108 1.24 3.43 5.27
CA GLY A 108 1.91 3.82 4.02
C GLY A 108 3.35 4.30 4.23
N SER A 109 3.65 4.91 5.38
CA SER A 109 5.03 5.30 5.74
C SER A 109 5.90 4.08 6.03
N LEU A 110 5.36 3.06 6.70
CA LEU A 110 6.06 1.79 6.96
C LEU A 110 6.27 1.00 5.67
N ASP A 111 5.27 0.95 4.78
CA ASP A 111 5.37 0.27 3.48
C ASP A 111 6.43 0.92 2.58
N ALA A 112 6.41 2.26 2.48
CA ALA A 112 7.41 3.00 1.72
C ALA A 112 8.82 2.83 2.29
N LEU A 113 8.97 2.76 3.61
CA LEU A 113 10.25 2.48 4.28
C LEU A 113 10.77 1.09 3.89
N ILE A 114 9.93 0.06 3.94
CA ILE A 114 10.31 -1.30 3.55
C ILE A 114 10.71 -1.37 2.07
N GLY A 115 10.01 -0.64 1.20
CA GLY A 115 10.40 -0.52 -0.22
C GLY A 115 11.81 0.04 -0.38
N ARG A 116 12.15 1.12 0.34
CA ARG A 116 13.50 1.70 0.32
C ARG A 116 14.56 0.76 0.89
N LEU A 117 14.26 0.07 1.98
CA LEU A 117 15.20 -0.89 2.60
C LEU A 117 15.46 -2.11 1.72
N ARG A 118 14.48 -2.59 0.95
CA ARG A 118 14.71 -3.64 -0.05
C ARG A 118 15.71 -3.19 -1.11
N ALA A 119 15.50 -2.00 -1.69
CA ALA A 119 16.41 -1.43 -2.68
C ALA A 119 17.82 -1.21 -2.11
N ALA A 120 17.92 -0.72 -0.87
CA ALA A 120 19.22 -0.54 -0.20
C ALA A 120 19.96 -1.87 0.03
N TYR A 121 19.23 -2.94 0.33
CA TYR A 121 19.81 -4.27 0.51
C TYR A 121 20.39 -4.82 -0.79
N GLU A 122 19.67 -4.69 -1.90
CA GLU A 122 20.12 -5.10 -3.24
C GLU A 122 21.38 -4.32 -3.66
N GLU A 123 21.42 -3.01 -3.42
CA GLU A 123 22.60 -2.18 -3.68
C GLU A 123 23.80 -2.47 -2.78
N SER A 124 23.56 -3.04 -1.59
CA SER A 124 24.62 -3.47 -0.68
C SER A 124 25.18 -4.87 -1.03
N GLY A 125 24.79 -5.44 -2.17
CA GLY A 125 25.23 -6.75 -2.66
C GLY A 125 24.38 -7.93 -2.19
N GLY A 126 23.21 -7.68 -1.61
CA GLY A 126 22.29 -8.72 -1.20
C GLY A 126 21.43 -9.26 -2.35
N THR A 127 21.14 -10.56 -2.35
CA THR A 127 20.25 -11.15 -3.36
C THR A 127 18.77 -10.96 -2.99
N PRO A 128 17.86 -10.79 -3.98
CA PRO A 128 16.44 -10.61 -3.70
C PRO A 128 15.82 -11.84 -3.00
N GLU A 129 16.35 -13.05 -3.22
CA GLU A 129 15.88 -14.29 -2.60
C GLU A 129 16.19 -14.36 -1.10
N SER A 130 17.35 -13.84 -0.68
CA SER A 130 17.78 -13.83 0.73
C SER A 130 17.29 -12.60 1.50
N ASN A 131 16.52 -11.73 0.84
CA ASN A 131 16.19 -10.42 1.36
C ASN A 131 15.22 -10.50 2.57
N PRO A 132 15.64 -10.08 3.78
CA PRO A 132 14.81 -10.17 4.99
C PRO A 132 13.59 -9.23 4.93
N PHE A 133 13.66 -8.15 4.16
CA PHE A 133 12.55 -7.20 3.96
C PHE A 133 11.51 -7.70 2.94
N ALA A 134 11.86 -8.69 2.11
CA ALA A 134 10.95 -9.38 1.19
C ALA A 134 10.28 -10.62 1.82
N ALA A 135 10.68 -11.00 3.05
CA ALA A 135 10.17 -12.16 3.76
C ALA A 135 8.64 -12.17 3.85
N ARG A 136 8.04 -13.37 3.77
CA ARG A 136 6.57 -13.56 3.86
C ARG A 136 5.99 -12.97 5.14
N ALA A 137 6.68 -13.12 6.27
CA ALA A 137 6.26 -12.58 7.56
C ALA A 137 6.07 -11.05 7.52
N VAL A 138 7.00 -10.32 6.90
CA VAL A 138 6.92 -8.85 6.77
C VAL A 138 5.72 -8.42 5.93
N ARG A 139 5.45 -9.13 4.83
CA ARG A 139 4.29 -8.87 3.96
C ARG A 139 2.96 -9.09 4.67
N ILE A 140 2.86 -10.14 5.49
CA ILE A 140 1.67 -10.41 6.30
C ILE A 140 1.49 -9.31 7.34
N TYR A 141 2.55 -8.97 8.06
CA TYR A 141 2.54 -7.91 9.07
C TYR A 141 2.06 -6.56 8.49
N LEU A 142 2.59 -6.12 7.35
CA LEU A 142 2.16 -4.87 6.72
C LEU A 142 0.68 -4.89 6.30
N ARG A 143 0.16 -6.05 5.88
CA ARG A 143 -1.27 -6.23 5.57
C ARG A 143 -2.13 -6.09 6.82
N GLU A 144 -1.74 -6.75 7.91
CA GLU A 144 -2.44 -6.65 9.21
C GLU A 144 -2.41 -5.22 9.76
N VAL A 145 -1.29 -4.51 9.64
CA VAL A 145 -1.19 -3.09 10.02
C VAL A 145 -2.11 -2.22 9.17
N ARG A 146 -2.15 -2.44 7.86
CA ARG A 146 -3.08 -1.72 6.97
C ARG A 146 -4.53 -1.97 7.36
N ASP A 147 -4.92 -3.22 7.58
CA ASP A 147 -6.30 -3.59 7.89
C ASP A 147 -6.72 -3.09 9.28
N SER A 148 -5.83 -3.19 10.28
CA SER A 148 -6.09 -2.65 11.62
C SER A 148 -6.22 -1.14 11.63
N GLN A 149 -5.37 -0.41 10.89
CA GLN A 149 -5.50 1.05 10.75
C GLN A 149 -6.75 1.47 9.98
N ALA A 150 -7.11 0.74 8.91
CA ALA A 150 -8.33 1.02 8.15
C ALA A 150 -9.59 0.85 9.00
N LYS A 151 -9.67 -0.26 9.76
CA LYS A 151 -10.76 -0.50 10.72
C LYS A 151 -10.78 0.55 11.83
N ALA A 152 -9.63 0.87 12.41
CA ALA A 152 -9.54 1.87 13.48
C ALA A 152 -9.98 3.27 13.04
N ARG A 153 -9.70 3.64 11.79
CA ARG A 153 -10.08 4.94 11.20
C ARG A 153 -11.45 4.92 10.53
N GLY A 154 -12.18 3.81 10.59
CA GLY A 154 -13.54 3.75 10.05
C GLY A 154 -13.66 3.91 8.55
N ILE A 155 -12.57 3.73 7.80
CA ILE A 155 -12.62 3.79 6.33
C ILE A 155 -13.26 2.47 5.88
N PRO A 156 -14.50 2.47 5.36
CA PRO A 156 -15.13 1.25 4.90
C PRO A 156 -14.25 0.66 3.80
N TYR A 157 -13.77 -0.56 3.99
CA TYR A 157 -13.14 -1.32 2.92
C TYR A 157 -14.24 -1.82 1.99
N GLU A 158 -14.88 -0.90 1.26
CA GLU A 158 -15.68 -1.26 0.09
C GLU A 158 -14.69 -1.80 -0.94
N LYS A 159 -14.48 -3.11 -0.85
CA LYS A 159 -13.79 -3.91 -1.83
C LYS A 159 -14.68 -3.83 -3.07
N LYS A 160 -14.48 -2.78 -3.88
CA LYS A 160 -15.25 -2.47 -5.09
C LYS A 160 -15.12 -3.63 -6.06
N LYS A 161 -15.98 -4.64 -5.88
CA LYS A 161 -16.32 -5.72 -6.80
C LYS A 161 -17.18 -5.10 -7.92
N ARG A 162 -16.64 -4.10 -8.61
CA ARG A 162 -17.32 -3.45 -9.73
C ARG A 162 -16.28 -2.96 -10.72
N LYS A 163 -15.87 -3.89 -11.60
CA LYS A 163 -15.72 -3.74 -13.06
C LYS A 163 -14.85 -4.87 -13.66
N ARG A 164 -15.22 -6.14 -13.40
CA ARG A 164 -14.79 -7.30 -14.23
C ARG A 164 -15.96 -8.24 -14.48
N ALA A 165 -17.13 -7.66 -14.76
CA ALA A 165 -18.36 -8.37 -15.14
C ALA A 165 -19.17 -7.62 -16.22
N GLN A 166 -18.61 -6.58 -16.86
CA GLN A 166 -19.30 -5.80 -17.91
C GLN A 166 -18.47 -5.67 -19.21
N GLN A 167 -17.55 -6.60 -19.48
CA GLN A 167 -16.84 -6.67 -20.76
C GLN A 167 -16.90 -8.08 -21.39
N ALA A 168 -17.97 -8.82 -21.12
CA ALA A 168 -18.20 -10.15 -21.71
C ALA A 168 -19.62 -10.35 -22.26
N ALA A 169 -20.37 -9.27 -22.51
CA ALA A 169 -21.77 -9.35 -22.99
C ALA A 169 -22.06 -8.49 -24.24
N GLU A 170 -21.04 -7.90 -24.89
CA GLU A 170 -21.22 -7.08 -26.11
C GLU A 170 -20.25 -7.50 -27.23
N ALA A 171 -20.10 -8.82 -27.45
CA ALA A 171 -19.32 -9.35 -28.58
C ALA A 171 -19.96 -10.60 -29.21
N SER A 172 -21.30 -10.67 -29.20
CA SER A 172 -22.01 -11.76 -29.88
C SER A 172 -23.40 -11.30 -30.33
N SER A 173 -23.41 -10.36 -31.28
CA SER A 173 -24.61 -9.99 -32.04
C SER A 173 -24.26 -9.60 -33.47
N SER A 174 -23.80 -10.57 -34.29
CA SER A 174 -23.90 -10.51 -35.77
C SER A 174 -23.38 -11.79 -36.46
N SER A 175 -24.26 -12.78 -36.70
CA SER A 175 -24.26 -13.59 -37.94
C SER A 175 -25.40 -14.63 -38.00
N SER A 176 -26.50 -14.20 -38.63
CA SER A 176 -27.20 -14.85 -39.75
C SER A 176 -27.43 -16.39 -39.83
N SER A 177 -28.71 -16.72 -39.94
CA SER A 177 -29.40 -17.66 -40.87
C SER A 177 -29.30 -19.20 -40.75
N ALA A 178 -30.49 -19.75 -40.51
CA ALA A 178 -31.10 -21.06 -40.81
C ALA A 178 -30.37 -22.09 -41.71
N ALA A 179 -30.35 -23.35 -41.25
CA ALA A 179 -30.69 -24.57 -41.99
C ALA A 179 -30.83 -25.76 -41.00
N ALA A 180 -31.46 -26.85 -41.44
CA ALA A 180 -32.23 -27.80 -40.64
C ALA A 180 -31.54 -29.14 -40.29
N ALA A 181 -32.21 -29.85 -39.35
CA ALA A 181 -32.44 -31.30 -39.26
C ALA A 181 -31.46 -32.27 -38.52
N ALA A 182 -32.08 -32.96 -37.55
CA ALA A 182 -32.04 -34.41 -37.24
C ALA A 182 -31.05 -35.01 -36.20
N GLY A 183 -31.62 -35.91 -35.36
CA GLY A 183 -30.97 -36.89 -34.47
C GLY A 183 -30.82 -36.38 -33.03
N GLY A 184 -31.27 -37.01 -31.94
CA GLY A 184 -31.51 -38.43 -31.61
C GLY A 184 -31.08 -38.60 -30.13
N SER A 185 -32.03 -38.68 -29.20
CA SER A 185 -32.29 -39.81 -28.27
C SER A 185 -31.26 -40.12 -27.15
N GLY A 186 -31.80 -40.29 -25.94
CA GLY A 186 -31.15 -40.91 -24.76
C GLY A 186 -30.66 -39.89 -23.73
N GLY A 187 -31.10 -39.84 -22.46
CA GLY A 187 -31.72 -40.83 -21.60
C GLY A 187 -30.90 -40.92 -20.32
N GLY A 188 -31.51 -40.71 -19.13
CA GLY A 188 -30.86 -41.04 -17.85
C GLY A 188 -31.07 -40.01 -16.74
N ARG A 189 -32.19 -40.17 -16.00
CA ARG A 189 -32.43 -39.56 -14.68
C ARG A 189 -31.83 -40.47 -13.58
N ALA A 190 -31.62 -39.87 -12.42
CA ALA A 190 -31.59 -40.47 -11.07
C ALA A 190 -30.37 -41.34 -10.72
N ALA A 191 -29.89 -41.46 -9.48
CA ALA A 191 -30.13 -40.82 -8.18
C ALA A 191 -29.11 -41.41 -7.17
N ALA A 192 -29.17 -40.89 -5.93
CA ALA A 192 -28.74 -41.50 -4.66
C ALA A 192 -27.22 -41.54 -4.40
N ALA A 193 -26.70 -40.78 -3.43
CA ALA A 193 -26.79 -40.93 -1.97
C ALA A 193 -25.79 -41.94 -1.40
N THR A 194 -24.89 -41.48 -0.52
CA THR A 194 -24.59 -42.15 0.76
C THR A 194 -23.72 -41.26 1.65
N ALA A 195 -24.05 -41.27 2.93
CA ALA A 195 -23.39 -40.64 4.06
C ALA A 195 -22.30 -41.55 4.68
N ALA A 196 -21.33 -40.96 5.38
CA ALA A 196 -20.61 -41.50 6.56
C ALA A 196 -19.62 -40.42 7.07
N GLN A 197 -19.81 -39.82 8.27
CA GLN A 197 -19.23 -40.20 9.58
C GLN A 197 -17.69 -40.24 9.60
N ALA A 198 -16.98 -39.38 10.35
CA ALA A 198 -16.81 -39.28 11.81
C ALA A 198 -15.56 -40.02 12.31
N GLY A 199 -14.81 -39.39 13.23
CA GLY A 199 -13.61 -39.91 13.90
C GLY A 199 -12.49 -38.86 13.86
N GLY A 200 -12.10 -38.15 14.91
CA GLY A 200 -12.14 -38.49 16.34
C GLY A 200 -10.85 -39.22 16.71
N SER A 201 -9.82 -38.50 17.16
CA SER A 201 -8.70 -39.07 17.92
C SER A 201 -8.04 -37.99 18.79
N SER A 202 -8.17 -38.22 20.09
CA SER A 202 -7.59 -37.47 21.20
C SER A 202 -6.21 -38.02 21.61
N ALA A 203 -5.52 -37.20 22.41
CA ALA A 203 -4.58 -37.54 23.48
C ALA A 203 -3.11 -37.84 23.14
N ALA A 204 -2.19 -37.07 23.75
CA ALA A 204 -1.38 -37.53 24.88
C ALA A 204 -0.50 -36.39 25.45
N ALA A 205 -0.34 -36.39 26.77
CA ALA A 205 0.32 -35.39 27.61
C ALA A 205 1.88 -35.46 27.58
N PRO A 206 2.59 -34.42 28.06
CA PRO A 206 4.05 -34.46 28.24
C PRO A 206 4.45 -35.03 29.62
N ASN A 207 5.57 -35.74 29.64
CA ASN A 207 6.25 -36.17 30.85
C ASN A 207 7.56 -35.38 31.06
N THR A 208 7.88 -35.22 32.33
CA THR A 208 8.91 -34.42 33.03
C THR A 208 10.37 -34.71 32.64
N THR A 209 11.23 -33.69 32.75
CA THR A 209 12.50 -33.71 33.51
C THR A 209 12.87 -32.27 33.86
#